data_AF-A0AAW1PBT7-F1
#
_entry.id   AF-A0AAW1PBT7-F1
#
_cell.length_a   1.000
_cell.length_b   1.000
_cell.length_c   1.000
_cell.angle_alpha   90.00
_cell.angle_beta   90.00
_cell.angle_gamma   90.00
#
_symmetry.space_group_name_H-M   'P 1'
#
loop_
_entity.id
_entity.type
_entity.pdbx_description
1 polymer ?
#
loop_
_entity_poly.entity_id
_entity_poly.type
_entity_poly.pdbx_seq_one_letter_code
_entity_poly.pdbx_strand_id
1 'polypeptide(L)'
;MDRKRTGRGTTSRAVAAANGRAGSPVSDEDDVEVNLPTTSSRPSTRRRPGVDFSKLDTASLRKYRTHYKLTEVPPNCSKDELIPAVARHFADQVVLDEEETVMSFCMSVKRQQALHTSPPAYKKPRGPAVKGAVKATIR
;
A
#
# COMPACT_ATOMS: atom_id res chain seq x y z
N MET A 1 32.30 -15.75 47.29
CA MET A 1 31.80 -14.42 46.89
C MET A 1 32.94 -13.42 47.03
N ASP A 2 34.06 -13.62 46.32
CA ASP A 2 34.30 -13.29 44.90
C ASP A 2 34.79 -11.84 44.74
N ARG A 3 36.12 -11.66 44.89
CA ARG A 3 36.84 -10.43 44.54
C ARG A 3 37.30 -10.56 43.08
N LYS A 4 36.59 -9.96 42.13
CA LYS A 4 37.02 -9.98 40.72
C LYS A 4 37.95 -8.81 40.41
N ARG A 5 39.20 -9.20 40.12
CA ARG A 5 40.39 -8.40 39.79
C ARG A 5 40.20 -7.47 38.59
N THR A 6 40.85 -6.32 38.71
CA THR A 6 41.32 -5.44 37.63
C THR A 6 42.45 -6.10 36.85
N GLY A 7 42.58 -5.78 35.56
CA GLY A 7 43.69 -6.24 34.73
C GLY A 7 43.79 -5.45 33.42
N ARG A 8 44.71 -4.48 33.40
CA ARG A 8 45.21 -3.75 32.22
C ARG A 8 46.68 -4.12 32.04
N GLY A 9 47.10 -4.43 30.81
CA GLY A 9 48.51 -4.60 30.40
C GLY A 9 48.58 -5.41 29.10
N THR A 10 48.85 -4.85 27.92
CA THR A 10 50.15 -4.40 27.34
C THR A 10 51.19 -5.51 27.15
N THR A 11 51.33 -5.99 25.90
CA THR A 11 52.58 -6.36 25.19
C THR A 11 52.22 -6.40 23.69
N SER A 12 52.74 -5.57 22.79
CA SER A 12 54.10 -5.47 22.23
C SER A 12 54.57 -6.74 21.52
N ARG A 13 54.55 -6.73 20.18
CA ARG A 13 55.62 -7.31 19.36
C ARG A 13 55.63 -6.76 17.93
N ALA A 14 56.66 -5.97 17.65
CA ALA A 14 57.09 -5.58 16.31
C ALA A 14 57.96 -6.69 15.69
N VAL A 15 57.95 -6.79 14.36
CA VAL A 15 59.09 -7.22 13.54
C VAL A 15 59.15 -6.36 12.27
N ALA A 16 60.30 -5.70 12.10
CA ALA A 16 60.79 -5.03 10.89
C ALA A 16 61.23 -6.09 9.83
N ALA A 17 61.64 -5.85 8.58
CA ALA A 17 62.14 -4.69 7.85
C ALA A 17 62.22 -5.03 6.32
N ALA A 18 62.44 -3.98 5.51
CA ALA A 18 63.33 -3.90 4.34
C ALA A 18 62.93 -4.43 2.92
N ASN A 19 62.64 -3.44 2.04
CA ASN A 19 63.12 -3.19 0.65
C ASN A 19 63.45 -4.31 -0.35
N GLY A 20 62.86 -4.19 -1.54
CA GLY A 20 63.35 -4.77 -2.80
C GLY A 20 62.58 -4.22 -4.02
N ARG A 21 63.28 -3.67 -5.01
CA ARG A 21 62.83 -2.80 -6.11
C ARG A 21 62.96 -3.47 -7.48
N ALA A 22 62.00 -3.27 -8.38
CA ALA A 22 62.09 -3.29 -9.87
C ALA A 22 60.66 -3.15 -10.42
N GLY A 23 60.27 -2.38 -11.44
CA GLY A 23 60.87 -1.47 -12.42
C GLY A 23 59.72 -0.95 -13.31
N SER A 24 59.81 0.29 -13.82
CA SER A 24 58.81 0.98 -14.67
C SER A 24 58.66 0.33 -16.08
N PRO A 25 57.67 0.75 -16.91
CA PRO A 25 57.90 1.97 -17.69
C PRO A 25 56.69 2.92 -17.79
N VAL A 26 57.07 4.16 -18.00
CA VAL A 26 56.29 5.31 -18.42
C VAL A 26 55.54 5.04 -19.74
N SER A 27 54.32 5.55 -19.82
CA SER A 27 53.75 6.07 -21.06
C SER A 27 53.16 7.42 -20.70
N ASP A 28 53.93 8.46 -20.98
CA ASP A 28 53.42 9.80 -21.26
C ASP A 28 52.30 9.72 -22.30
N GLU A 29 51.33 10.62 -22.20
CA GLU A 29 50.58 11.29 -23.29
C GLU A 29 49.19 11.72 -22.76
N ASP A 30 49.09 13.02 -22.49
CA ASP A 30 47.90 13.88 -22.46
C ASP A 30 46.90 13.83 -21.29
N ASP A 31 47.10 14.80 -20.38
CA ASP A 31 46.08 15.45 -19.57
C ASP A 31 44.86 15.89 -20.41
N VAL A 32 43.73 15.20 -20.22
CA VAL A 32 42.44 15.88 -20.14
C VAL A 32 41.71 15.37 -18.90
N GLU A 33 41.83 16.12 -17.81
CA GLU A 33 40.85 16.10 -16.72
C GLU A 33 39.50 16.56 -17.27
N VAL A 34 38.84 15.67 -18.03
CA VAL A 34 37.42 15.81 -18.27
C VAL A 34 36.80 15.49 -16.93
N ASN A 35 36.48 16.54 -16.17
CA ASN A 35 35.52 16.51 -15.07
C ASN A 35 34.16 16.07 -15.64
N LEU A 36 34.09 14.81 -16.07
CA LEU A 36 32.85 14.13 -16.36
C LEU A 36 32.21 13.98 -14.98
N PRO A 37 30.99 14.48 -14.75
CA PRO A 37 30.31 14.26 -13.49
C PRO A 37 30.13 12.75 -13.33
N THR A 38 31.07 12.12 -12.63
CA THR A 38 31.07 10.71 -12.25
C THR A 38 29.78 10.50 -11.51
N THR A 39 28.80 9.99 -12.26
CA THR A 39 27.47 9.59 -11.86
C THR A 39 26.98 10.38 -10.66
N SER A 40 26.45 11.58 -10.92
CA SER A 40 25.45 12.16 -10.04
C SER A 40 24.38 11.08 -9.89
N SER A 41 24.52 10.25 -8.85
CA SER A 41 23.45 9.49 -8.26
C SER A 41 22.53 10.54 -7.68
N ARG A 42 21.81 11.24 -8.57
CA ARG A 42 20.59 11.92 -8.22
C ARG A 42 19.79 10.85 -7.52
N PRO A 43 19.51 10.99 -6.21
CA PRO A 43 18.58 10.07 -5.58
C PRO A 43 17.37 10.10 -6.50
N SER A 44 17.05 8.96 -7.11
CA SER A 44 15.91 8.89 -7.99
C SER A 44 14.76 9.24 -7.06
N THR A 45 14.26 10.47 -7.13
CA THR A 45 13.05 10.91 -6.45
C THR A 45 11.85 10.29 -7.15
N ARG A 46 12.00 9.05 -7.65
CA ARG A 46 10.95 8.19 -8.16
C ARG A 46 10.02 8.01 -6.99
N ARG A 47 9.13 8.99 -6.82
CA ARG A 47 8.11 9.01 -5.80
C ARG A 47 7.36 7.72 -6.02
N ARG A 48 7.47 6.80 -5.06
CA ARG A 48 6.61 5.63 -5.03
C ARG A 48 5.18 6.16 -5.13
N PRO A 49 4.35 5.65 -6.05
CA PRO A 49 2.93 6.01 -6.07
C PRO A 49 2.37 5.75 -4.66
N GLY A 50 1.98 6.82 -3.98
CA GLY A 50 1.45 6.78 -2.62
C GLY A 50 -0.05 7.01 -2.64
N VAL A 51 -0.78 6.32 -1.78
CA VAL A 51 -2.22 6.54 -1.60
C VAL A 51 -2.43 7.69 -0.62
N ASP A 52 -3.21 8.69 -1.03
CA ASP A 52 -3.55 9.84 -0.19
C ASP A 52 -4.94 9.64 0.46
N PHE A 53 -4.94 9.29 1.73
CA PHE A 53 -6.17 9.05 2.52
C PHE A 53 -6.88 10.33 2.96
N SER A 54 -6.27 11.51 2.83
CA SER A 54 -6.93 12.78 3.14
C SER A 54 -8.11 13.07 2.19
N LYS A 55 -8.08 12.48 0.99
CA LYS A 55 -9.11 12.57 -0.04
C LYS A 55 -10.35 11.73 0.25
N LEU A 56 -10.29 10.81 1.20
CA LEU A 56 -11.46 10.02 1.61
C LEU A 56 -12.34 10.81 2.57
N ASP A 57 -13.64 10.57 2.52
CA ASP A 57 -14.57 11.08 3.52
C ASP A 57 -14.40 10.36 4.86
N THR A 58 -14.77 11.03 5.95
CA THR A 58 -14.65 10.49 7.31
C THR A 58 -15.48 9.22 7.49
N ALA A 59 -16.59 9.05 6.77
CA ALA A 59 -17.42 7.86 6.86
C ALA A 59 -16.72 6.64 6.22
N SER A 60 -16.07 6.79 5.08
CA SER A 60 -15.26 5.73 4.47
C SER A 60 -14.09 5.31 5.35
N LEU A 61 -13.37 6.27 5.95
CA LEU A 61 -12.29 5.96 6.89
C LEU A 61 -12.81 5.19 8.12
N ARG A 62 -13.98 5.55 8.65
CA ARG A 62 -14.63 4.83 9.75
C ARG A 62 -15.08 3.43 9.36
N LYS A 63 -15.61 3.24 8.14
CA LYS A 63 -15.95 1.92 7.60
C LYS A 63 -14.71 1.03 7.53
N TYR A 64 -13.59 1.56 7.03
CA TYR A 64 -12.31 0.85 6.98
C TYR A 64 -11.87 0.43 8.40
N ARG A 65 -11.89 1.35 9.36
CA ARG A 65 -11.60 1.07 10.77
C ARG A 65 -12.39 -0.10 11.33
N THR A 66 -13.71 -0.08 11.13
CA THR A 66 -14.61 -1.12 11.65
C THR A 66 -14.40 -2.46 10.94
N HIS A 67 -14.20 -2.44 9.62
CA HIS A 67 -14.00 -3.64 8.82
C HIS A 67 -12.71 -4.38 9.22
N TYR A 68 -11.61 -3.64 9.37
CA TYR A 68 -10.29 -4.19 9.72
C TYR A 68 -10.02 -4.19 11.22
N LYS A 69 -11.00 -3.79 12.05
CA LYS A 69 -10.92 -3.79 13.51
C LYS A 69 -9.65 -3.09 14.03
N LEU A 70 -9.39 -1.89 13.54
CA LEU A 70 -8.30 -1.04 13.99
C LEU A 70 -8.55 -0.58 15.44
N THR A 71 -8.09 -1.39 16.41
CA THR A 71 -8.29 -1.21 17.85
C THR A 71 -7.49 -0.06 18.44
N GLU A 72 -6.43 0.35 17.75
CA GLU A 72 -5.51 1.41 18.18
C GLU A 72 -6.15 2.80 18.14
N VAL A 73 -7.26 2.96 17.42
CA VAL A 73 -7.95 4.25 17.25
C VAL A 73 -9.34 4.19 17.90
N PRO A 74 -9.72 5.15 18.76
CA PRO A 74 -11.06 5.23 19.33
C PRO A 74 -12.17 5.44 18.28
N PRO A 75 -13.42 5.03 18.54
CA PRO A 75 -14.52 5.15 17.58
C PRO A 75 -14.91 6.59 17.22
N ASN A 76 -14.65 7.53 18.12
CA ASN A 76 -15.00 8.93 17.97
C ASN A 76 -13.80 9.81 17.60
N CYS A 77 -12.72 9.22 17.09
CA CYS A 77 -11.54 9.96 16.66
C CYS A 77 -11.86 10.96 15.53
N SER A 78 -11.02 11.99 15.45
CA SER A 78 -11.03 12.95 14.35
C SER A 78 -10.52 12.31 13.05
N LYS A 79 -10.73 13.00 11.92
CA LYS A 79 -10.27 12.53 10.61
C LYS A 79 -8.74 12.43 10.56
N ASP A 80 -8.06 13.42 11.12
CA ASP A 80 -6.60 13.54 11.08
C ASP A 80 -5.91 12.46 11.92
N GLU A 81 -6.55 12.01 13.00
CA GLU A 81 -6.07 10.88 13.81
C GLU A 81 -6.30 9.52 13.12
N LEU A 82 -7.33 9.42 12.28
CA LEU A 82 -7.70 8.17 11.63
C LEU A 82 -6.82 7.85 10.42
N ILE A 83 -6.42 8.88 9.68
CA ILE A 83 -5.57 8.78 8.48
C ILE A 83 -4.27 8.00 8.73
N PRO A 84 -3.41 8.35 9.72
CA PRO A 84 -2.13 7.67 9.91
C PRO A 84 -2.29 6.20 10.28
N ALA A 85 -3.33 5.85 11.06
CA ALA A 85 -3.61 4.46 11.43
C ALA A 85 -4.08 3.63 10.22
N VAL A 86 -4.97 4.19 9.40
CA VAL A 86 -5.41 3.56 8.15
C VAL A 86 -4.23 3.38 7.19
N ALA A 87 -3.40 4.41 7.03
CA ALA A 87 -2.25 4.38 6.14
C ALA A 87 -1.23 3.30 6.54
N ARG A 88 -0.90 3.20 7.84
CA ARG A 88 -0.02 2.15 8.35
C ARG A 88 -0.59 0.77 8.07
N HIS A 89 -1.83 0.54 8.48
CA HIS A 89 -2.48 -0.76 8.29
C HIS A 89 -2.58 -1.14 6.81
N PHE A 90 -2.90 -0.19 5.92
CA PHE A 90 -2.97 -0.42 4.49
C PHE A 90 -1.61 -0.79 3.89
N ALA A 91 -0.52 -0.17 4.35
CA ALA A 91 0.83 -0.51 3.90
C ALA A 91 1.27 -1.91 4.37
N ASP A 92 0.79 -2.35 5.53
CA ASP A 92 1.07 -3.68 6.08
C ASP A 92 0.18 -4.78 5.48
N GLN A 93 -0.88 -4.42 4.72
CA GLN A 93 -1.72 -5.42 4.05
C GLN A 93 -0.97 -6.08 2.89
N VAL A 94 -0.78 -7.39 3.00
CA VAL A 94 -0.29 -8.24 1.91
C VAL A 94 -1.49 -8.84 1.19
N VAL A 95 -1.64 -8.51 -0.09
CA VAL A 95 -2.59 -9.20 -0.97
C VAL A 95 -2.02 -10.60 -1.23
N LEU A 96 -2.65 -11.63 -0.66
CA LEU A 96 -2.18 -13.01 -0.75
C LEU A 96 -2.37 -13.61 -2.16
N ASP A 97 -3.41 -13.17 -2.88
CA ASP A 97 -3.74 -13.64 -4.23
C ASP A 97 -4.21 -12.47 -5.09
N GLU A 98 -3.36 -12.05 -6.04
CA GLU A 98 -3.65 -10.95 -6.95
C GLU A 98 -4.76 -11.31 -7.94
N GLU A 99 -4.78 -12.55 -8.44
CA GLU A 99 -5.74 -12.98 -9.46
C GLU A 99 -7.17 -12.96 -8.91
N GLU A 100 -7.39 -13.59 -7.76
CA GLU A 100 -8.68 -13.62 -7.07
C GLU A 100 -9.16 -12.21 -6.68
N THR A 101 -8.23 -11.35 -6.28
CA THR A 101 -8.55 -9.96 -5.90
C THR A 101 -9.05 -9.16 -7.10
N VAL A 102 -8.35 -9.26 -8.24
CA VAL A 102 -8.72 -8.55 -9.48
C VAL A 102 -10.05 -9.09 -10.04
N MET A 103 -10.24 -10.42 -10.04
CA MET A 103 -11.49 -11.04 -10.47
C MET A 103 -12.67 -10.60 -9.60
N SER A 104 -12.51 -10.68 -8.27
CA SER A 104 -13.53 -10.26 -7.31
C SER A 104 -13.92 -8.79 -7.47
N PHE A 105 -12.93 -7.92 -7.73
CA PHE A 105 -13.17 -6.51 -8.02
C PHE A 105 -13.99 -6.33 -9.30
N CYS A 106 -13.58 -6.97 -10.41
CA CYS A 106 -14.29 -6.87 -11.69
C CYS A 106 -15.75 -7.34 -11.58
N MET A 107 -15.99 -8.46 -10.90
CA MET A 107 -17.35 -8.99 -10.68
C MET A 107 -18.19 -8.05 -9.82
N SER A 108 -17.59 -7.44 -8.79
CA SER A 108 -18.27 -6.49 -7.91
C SER A 108 -18.67 -5.23 -8.67
N VAL A 109 -17.78 -4.67 -9.51
CA VAL A 109 -18.08 -3.51 -10.35
C VAL A 109 -19.21 -3.80 -11.33
N LYS A 110 -19.17 -4.94 -12.02
CA LYS A 110 -20.25 -5.38 -12.94
C LYS A 110 -21.61 -5.44 -12.22
N ARG A 111 -21.63 -5.97 -10.99
CA ARG A 111 -22.85 -6.04 -10.17
C ARG A 111 -23.36 -4.65 -9.78
N GLN A 112 -22.48 -3.74 -9.36
CA GLN A 112 -22.86 -2.38 -8.99
C GLN A 112 -23.46 -1.61 -10.17
N GLN A 113 -22.87 -1.75 -11.36
CA GLN A 113 -23.41 -1.15 -12.59
C GLN A 113 -24.80 -1.70 -12.92
N ALA A 114 -25.00 -3.02 -12.79
CA ALA A 114 -26.30 -3.65 -13.02
C ALA A 114 -27.40 -3.13 -12.08
N LEU A 115 -27.07 -2.83 -10.81
CA LEU A 115 -28.00 -2.21 -9.86
C LEU A 115 -28.35 -0.77 -10.27
N HIS A 116 -27.37 -0.01 -10.75
CA HIS A 116 -27.57 1.39 -11.14
C HIS A 116 -28.27 1.54 -12.51
N THR A 117 -28.21 0.52 -13.37
CA THR A 117 -28.82 0.52 -14.71
C THR A 117 -30.15 -0.22 -14.78
N SER A 118 -30.71 -0.69 -13.65
CA SER A 118 -32.01 -1.37 -13.68
C SER A 118 -33.10 -0.42 -14.18
N PRO A 119 -33.85 -0.77 -15.24
CA PRO A 119 -35.01 0.01 -15.65
C PRO A 119 -35.99 0.12 -14.48
N PRO A 120 -36.67 1.27 -14.28
CA PRO A 120 -37.66 1.38 -13.22
C PRO A 120 -38.65 0.24 -13.38
N ALA A 121 -38.81 -0.57 -12.33
CA ALA A 121 -39.77 -1.65 -12.31
C ALA A 121 -41.14 -1.05 -12.68
N TYR A 122 -41.62 -1.33 -13.89
CA TYR A 122 -42.95 -0.92 -14.31
C TYR A 122 -43.94 -1.62 -13.39
N LYS A 123 -44.46 -0.89 -12.40
CA LYS A 123 -45.60 -1.33 -11.60
C LYS A 123 -46.76 -1.47 -12.55
N LYS A 124 -47.07 -2.70 -12.95
CA LYS A 124 -48.25 -3.02 -13.76
C LYS A 124 -49.47 -2.45 -12.99
N PRO A 125 -50.25 -1.52 -13.56
CA PRO A 125 -51.39 -0.95 -12.86
C PRO A 125 -52.36 -2.09 -12.54
N ARG A 126 -52.67 -2.22 -11.25
CA ARG A 126 -53.62 -3.21 -10.74
C ARG A 126 -55.00 -2.75 -11.20
N GLY A 127 -55.45 -3.27 -12.34
CA GLY A 127 -56.77 -2.96 -12.90
C GLY A 127 -57.89 -3.33 -11.92
N PRO A 128 -59.06 -2.65 -12.01
CA PRO A 128 -60.17 -2.91 -11.11
C PRO A 128 -60.72 -4.32 -11.32
N ALA A 129 -60.94 -5.04 -10.22
CA ALA A 129 -61.58 -6.34 -10.22
C ALA A 129 -63.03 -6.20 -10.71
N VAL A 130 -63.29 -6.57 -11.96
CA VAL A 130 -64.65 -6.72 -12.49
C VAL A 130 -65.30 -7.94 -11.82
N LYS A 131 -66.14 -7.70 -10.82
CA LYS A 131 -67.10 -8.68 -10.32
C LYS A 131 -68.28 -8.72 -11.28
N GLY A 132 -68.43 -9.81 -12.01
CA GLY A 132 -69.61 -10.02 -12.84
C GLY A 132 -69.73 -11.47 -13.29
N ALA A 133 -70.69 -12.19 -12.72
CA ALA A 133 -71.32 -13.33 -13.38
C ALA A 133 -72.75 -13.46 -12.84
N VAL A 134 -73.68 -12.89 -13.58
CA VAL A 134 -75.12 -13.14 -13.47
C VAL A 134 -75.41 -14.54 -14.00
N LYS A 135 -76.11 -15.38 -13.22
CA LYS A 135 -76.63 -16.66 -13.69
C LYS A 135 -77.86 -16.41 -14.56
N ALA A 136 -77.79 -16.79 -15.83
CA ALA A 136 -78.93 -16.79 -16.74
C ALA A 136 -79.70 -18.12 -16.65
N THR A 137 -81.00 -18.01 -16.38
CA THR A 137 -82.01 -19.06 -16.50
C THR A 137 -82.31 -19.32 -17.97
N ILE A 138 -82.35 -20.58 -18.40
CA ILE A 138 -82.90 -21.01 -19.69
C ILE A 138 -84.10 -21.92 -19.42
N ARG A 139 -85.15 -21.69 -20.23
CA ARG A 139 -86.53 -22.23 -20.19
C ARG A 139 -86.62 -23.75 -20.18
#